data_AF-A0AAD9L0M2-F1
#
_entry.id   AF-A0AAD9L0M2-F1
#
_cell.length_a   1.000
_cell.length_b   1.000
_cell.length_c   1.000
_cell.angle_alpha   90.00
_cell.angle_beta   90.00
_cell.angle_gamma   90.00
#
_symmetry.space_group_name_H-M   'P 1'
#
loop_
_entity.id
_entity.type
_entity.pdbx_description
1 polymer ?
#
loop_
_entity_poly.entity_id
_entity_poly.type
_entity_poly.pdbx_seq_one_letter_code
_entity_poly.pdbx_strand_id
1 'polypeptide(L)'
;MTTGKNSRHFIAAIFVATAISALFCIVRPTLFKVPDQLTVRFLMKRTPTCSVEVIRKYCIENNYFPTGGRWLNSSYFPDLCRFPSNNITKERLRECLTRRNVTKLVVLGDSNGRRYFMATRKLLQKFMNCRDIKTEIGVSKPDVNYFTKGTKLNASDIVVHHRDCGGCISMAVKCRDKTSEIDLEYIAMEFYMDTEITTVRNRWQNNCHPSKEAPLCRQSNTYQEFIFGEYLEVTTRM
;
A
#
# COMPACT_ATOMS: atom_id res chain seq x y z
N MET A 1 12.09 -33.43 -17.34
CA MET A 1 11.90 -32.96 -15.94
C MET A 1 11.96 -31.45 -15.91
N THR A 2 10.83 -30.78 -16.07
CA THR A 2 10.71 -29.32 -15.95
C THR A 2 10.47 -28.98 -14.48
N THR A 3 11.49 -28.45 -13.81
CA THR A 3 11.36 -27.94 -12.44
C THR A 3 10.45 -26.71 -12.47
N GLY A 4 9.18 -26.90 -12.08
CA GLY A 4 8.24 -25.80 -11.89
C GLY A 4 8.74 -24.87 -10.80
N LYS A 5 9.31 -23.73 -11.20
CA LYS A 5 9.61 -22.61 -10.28
C LYS A 5 8.26 -22.08 -9.79
N ASN A 6 7.89 -22.41 -8.57
CA ASN A 6 6.82 -21.73 -7.85
C ASN A 6 7.20 -20.26 -7.66
N SER A 7 6.77 -19.41 -8.60
CA SER A 7 6.86 -17.95 -8.50
C SER A 7 5.94 -17.51 -7.36
N ARG A 8 6.52 -17.30 -6.17
CA ARG A 8 5.81 -16.60 -5.09
C ARG A 8 5.76 -15.13 -5.47
N HIS A 9 4.62 -14.66 -5.97
CA HIS A 9 4.34 -13.25 -6.15
C HIS A 9 4.35 -12.59 -4.77
N PHE A 10 5.29 -11.68 -4.52
CA PHE A 10 5.37 -10.96 -3.26
C PHE A 10 4.54 -9.68 -3.36
N ILE A 11 3.39 -9.66 -2.70
CA ILE A 11 2.59 -8.45 -2.54
C ILE A 11 3.18 -7.67 -1.36
N ALA A 12 3.84 -6.55 -1.64
CA ALA A 12 4.21 -5.60 -0.61
C ALA A 12 3.05 -4.61 -0.39
N ALA A 13 2.19 -4.89 0.59
CA ALA A 13 1.21 -3.92 1.07
C ALA A 13 1.87 -3.06 2.16
N ILE A 14 2.03 -1.76 1.90
CA ILE A 14 2.47 -0.80 2.91
C ILE A 14 1.21 -0.22 3.54
N PHE A 15 0.87 -0.69 4.74
CA PHE A 15 -0.16 -0.06 5.56
C PHE A 15 0.47 1.13 6.28
N VAL A 16 0.06 2.34 5.91
CA VAL A 16 0.31 3.53 6.74
C VAL A 16 -0.97 3.83 7.49
N ALA A 17 -1.13 3.21 8.67
CA ALA A 17 -2.22 3.54 9.57
C ALA A 17 -1.94 4.91 10.22
N THR A 18 -2.58 5.96 9.74
CA THR A 18 -2.56 7.27 10.40
C THR A 18 -3.63 7.32 11.49
N ALA A 19 -3.28 6.88 12.70
CA ALA A 19 -4.01 7.26 13.91
C ALA A 19 -3.60 8.68 14.35
N ILE A 20 -3.86 9.69 13.51
CA ILE A 20 -3.60 11.10 13.84
C ILE A 20 -4.71 11.94 13.22
N SER A 21 -5.87 12.05 13.87
CA SER A 21 -6.81 13.16 13.60
C SER A 21 -7.80 13.49 14.74
N ALA A 22 -7.81 12.78 15.88
CA ALA A 22 -8.77 13.08 16.96
C ALA A 22 -8.14 13.38 18.34
N LEU A 23 -6.84 13.71 18.41
CA LEU A 23 -6.18 14.15 19.66
C LEU A 23 -5.50 15.52 19.54
N PHE A 24 -6.02 16.39 18.68
CA PHE A 24 -5.73 17.82 18.72
C PHE A 24 -6.82 18.54 19.51
N CYS A 25 -6.85 18.31 20.82
CA CYS A 25 -7.39 19.28 21.77
C CYS A 25 -6.75 19.03 23.13
N ILE A 26 -5.93 19.99 23.55
CA ILE A 26 -5.32 20.11 24.89
C ILE A 26 -4.12 19.17 25.15
N VAL A 27 -3.06 19.29 24.35
CA VAL A 27 -1.71 19.00 24.85
C VAL A 27 -1.02 20.34 25.04
N ARG A 28 -0.73 20.70 26.30
CA ARG A 28 0.13 21.85 26.65
C ARG A 28 1.40 21.75 25.80
N PRO A 29 1.90 22.86 25.20
CA PRO A 29 3.18 22.85 24.52
C PRO A 29 4.27 22.60 25.57
N THR A 30 4.61 21.33 25.83
CA THR A 30 5.87 21.00 26.45
C THR A 30 6.94 21.46 25.47
N LEU A 31 7.73 22.45 25.89
CA LEU A 31 8.88 22.99 25.17
C LEU A 31 9.71 21.81 24.63
N PHE A 32 9.52 21.47 23.36
CA PHE A 32 10.28 20.41 22.70
C PHE A 32 11.67 21.00 22.45
N LYS A 33 12.59 20.80 23.40
CA LYS A 33 14.00 21.14 23.18
C LYS A 33 14.47 20.32 22.00
N VAL A 34 14.74 21.01 20.88
CA VAL A 34 15.39 20.41 19.73
C VAL A 34 16.74 19.88 20.21
N PRO A 35 17.00 18.56 20.18
CA PRO A 35 18.28 18.03 20.62
C PRO A 35 19.39 18.60 19.74
N ASP A 36 20.50 18.98 20.37
CA ASP A 36 21.69 19.48 19.67
C ASP A 36 22.15 18.50 18.57
N GLN A 37 22.64 19.03 17.45
CA GLN A 37 23.05 18.27 16.26
C GLN A 37 24.10 17.19 16.58
N LEU A 38 24.95 17.45 17.58
CA LEU A 38 25.95 16.50 18.09
C LEU A 38 25.32 15.25 18.70
N THR A 39 24.26 15.41 19.50
CA THR A 39 23.54 14.30 20.15
C THR A 39 22.85 13.41 19.12
N VAL A 40 22.31 14.01 18.05
CA VAL A 40 21.73 13.26 16.94
C VAL A 40 22.78 12.42 16.24
N ARG A 41 23.93 13.00 15.87
CA ARG A 41 25.00 12.27 15.17
C ARG A 41 25.49 11.07 15.97
N PHE A 42 25.58 11.19 17.29
CA PHE A 42 26.02 10.11 18.17
C PHE A 42 25.00 8.97 18.23
N LEU A 43 23.70 9.30 18.40
CA LEU A 43 22.62 8.30 18.39
C LEU A 43 22.52 7.58 17.04
N MET A 44 22.72 8.29 15.93
CA MET A 44 22.68 7.70 14.58
C MET A 44 23.81 6.70 14.30
N LYS A 45 24.93 6.75 15.04
CA LYS A 45 26.04 5.82 14.85
C LYS A 45 25.78 4.44 15.46
N ARG A 46 24.79 4.32 16.37
CA ARG A 46 24.49 3.09 17.10
C ARG A 46 23.24 2.35 16.61
N THR A 47 22.38 2.98 15.82
CA THR A 47 21.17 2.31 15.32
C THR A 47 21.49 1.36 14.16
N PRO A 48 20.87 0.17 14.11
CA PRO A 48 21.08 -0.77 13.02
C PRO A 48 20.57 -0.21 11.69
N THR A 49 21.07 -0.74 10.57
CA THR A 49 20.53 -0.38 9.25
C THR A 49 19.09 -0.91 9.13
N CYS A 50 18.18 -0.08 8.61
CA CYS A 50 16.79 -0.48 8.40
C CYS A 50 16.71 -1.70 7.49
N SER A 51 16.03 -2.73 7.97
CA SER A 51 15.76 -3.98 7.27
C SER A 51 14.37 -4.49 7.66
N VAL A 52 13.81 -5.42 6.87
CA VAL A 52 12.51 -6.03 7.18
C VAL A 52 12.60 -6.80 8.49
N GLU A 53 13.74 -7.43 8.76
CA GLU A 53 14.02 -8.20 9.95
C GLU A 53 14.00 -7.33 11.21
N VAL A 54 14.61 -6.15 11.16
CA VAL A 54 14.60 -5.18 12.28
C VAL A 54 13.18 -4.69 12.57
N ILE A 55 12.42 -4.29 11.54
CA ILE A 55 11.05 -3.81 11.70
C ILE A 55 10.14 -4.93 12.23
N ARG A 56 10.24 -6.14 11.65
CA ARG A 56 9.46 -7.30 12.09
C ARG A 56 9.73 -7.65 13.55
N LYS A 57 11.01 -7.69 13.93
CA LYS A 57 11.41 -7.97 15.33
C LYS A 57 10.77 -6.95 16.28
N TYR A 58 10.86 -5.66 15.95
CA TYR A 58 10.23 -4.61 16.76
C TYR A 58 8.72 -4.80 16.88
N CYS A 59 8.02 -5.07 15.77
CA CYS A 59 6.57 -5.27 15.80
C CYS A 59 6.16 -6.47 16.66
N ILE A 60 6.93 -7.57 16.63
CA ILE A 60 6.66 -8.75 17.47
C ILE A 60 6.89 -8.43 18.94
N GLU A 61 7.97 -7.74 19.28
CA GLU A 61 8.33 -7.43 20.66
C GLU A 61 7.41 -6.37 21.29
N ASN A 62 6.90 -5.43 20.49
CA ASN A 62 6.15 -4.27 20.99
C ASN A 62 4.66 -4.32 20.64
N ASN A 63 4.21 -5.32 19.87
CA ASN A 63 2.86 -5.41 19.32
C ASN A 63 2.40 -4.15 18.56
N TYR A 64 3.33 -3.36 18.03
CA TYR A 64 3.04 -2.08 17.39
C TYR A 64 4.07 -1.73 16.31
N PHE A 65 3.65 -0.97 15.30
CA PHE A 65 4.56 -0.48 14.27
C PHE A 65 5.45 0.65 14.82
N PRO A 66 6.73 0.73 14.46
CA PRO A 66 7.58 1.81 14.93
C PRO A 66 7.07 3.17 14.42
N THR A 67 6.65 4.04 15.34
CA THR A 67 6.17 5.41 15.03
C THR A 67 7.17 6.50 15.39
N GLY A 68 8.18 6.18 16.20
CA GLY A 68 9.19 7.13 16.67
C GLY A 68 10.18 7.55 15.59
N GLY A 69 10.45 8.85 15.51
CA GLY A 69 11.50 9.42 14.68
C GLY A 69 11.51 10.94 14.73
N ARG A 70 12.47 11.53 14.03
CA ARG A 70 12.73 12.97 14.05
C ARG A 70 13.04 13.51 12.67
N TRP A 71 12.51 14.70 12.39
CA TRP A 71 12.85 15.46 11.19
C TRP A 71 14.06 16.34 11.44
N LEU A 72 15.07 16.25 10.57
CA LEU A 72 16.24 17.11 10.58
C LEU A 72 16.56 17.50 9.15
N ASN A 73 16.61 18.81 8.87
CA ASN A 73 16.92 19.35 7.54
C ASN A 73 16.08 18.67 6.42
N SER A 74 14.76 18.60 6.61
CA SER A 74 13.81 17.96 5.69
C SER A 74 14.00 16.46 5.45
N SER A 75 14.84 15.81 6.24
CA SER A 75 15.05 14.36 6.21
C SER A 75 14.46 13.73 7.47
N TYR A 76 13.71 12.65 7.31
CA TYR A 76 13.16 11.90 8.42
C TYR A 76 14.13 10.79 8.87
N PHE A 77 14.39 10.74 10.17
CA PHE A 77 15.27 9.76 10.81
C PHE A 77 14.47 8.95 11.83
N PRO A 78 14.14 7.68 11.53
CA PRO A 78 13.45 6.82 12.49
C PRO A 78 14.36 6.52 13.68
N ASP A 79 13.76 6.41 14.87
CA ASP A 79 14.53 6.10 16.09
C ASP A 79 15.00 4.64 16.11
N LEU A 80 14.24 3.75 15.45
CA LEU A 80 14.49 2.31 15.42
C LEU A 80 15.75 1.93 14.61
N CYS A 81 15.97 2.59 13.48
CA CYS A 81 16.98 2.17 12.51
C CYS A 81 17.44 3.33 11.63
N ARG A 82 18.54 3.13 10.91
CA ARG A 82 19.08 4.10 9.95
C ARG A 82 18.80 3.64 8.53
N PHE A 83 18.19 4.48 7.71
CA PHE A 83 18.08 4.18 6.28
C PHE A 83 19.49 4.05 5.67
N PRO A 84 19.76 2.98 4.88
CA PRO A 84 20.99 2.92 4.11
C PRO A 84 20.99 4.10 3.13
N SER A 85 22.11 4.85 3.07
CA SER A 85 22.41 6.01 2.19
C SER A 85 21.27 6.49 1.27
N ASN A 86 20.95 7.79 1.35
CA ASN A 86 19.90 8.50 0.61
C ASN A 86 19.96 8.37 -0.93
N ASN A 87 21.02 7.78 -1.49
CA ASN A 87 21.19 7.58 -2.92
C ASN A 87 20.51 6.28 -3.36
N ILE A 88 19.18 6.31 -3.46
CA ILE A 88 18.45 5.30 -4.25
C ILE A 88 18.74 5.59 -5.72
N THR A 89 19.68 4.84 -6.30
CA THR A 89 19.96 4.88 -7.74
C THR A 89 18.93 4.06 -8.51
N LYS A 90 18.83 4.33 -9.81
CA LYS A 90 17.99 3.55 -10.74
C LYS A 90 18.31 2.07 -10.67
N GLU A 91 19.60 1.74 -10.68
CA GLU A 91 20.13 0.38 -10.71
C GLU A 91 19.77 -0.35 -9.43
N ARG A 92 19.95 0.29 -8.27
CA ARG A 92 19.65 -0.30 -6.97
C ARG A 92 18.15 -0.52 -6.77
N LEU A 93 17.32 0.43 -7.22
CA LEU A 93 15.87 0.28 -7.17
C LEU A 93 15.41 -0.88 -8.06
N ARG A 94 15.90 -0.94 -9.30
CA ARG A 94 15.61 -2.03 -10.24
C ARG A 94 16.05 -3.38 -9.68
N GLU A 95 17.29 -3.48 -9.24
CA GLU A 95 17.84 -4.71 -8.65
C GLU A 95 16.98 -5.17 -7.47
N CYS A 96 16.56 -4.25 -6.61
CA CYS A 96 15.68 -4.56 -5.48
C CYS A 96 14.34 -5.15 -5.94
N LEU A 97 13.66 -4.51 -6.90
CA LEU A 97 12.35 -4.91 -7.39
C LEU A 97 12.43 -6.24 -8.15
N THR A 98 13.43 -6.41 -9.02
CA THR A 98 13.69 -7.65 -9.75
C THR A 98 14.05 -8.80 -8.81
N ARG A 99 14.97 -8.59 -7.87
CA ARG A 99 15.38 -9.61 -6.89
C ARG A 99 14.22 -10.10 -6.03
N ARG A 100 13.25 -9.23 -5.75
CA ARG A 100 12.04 -9.55 -4.98
C ARG A 100 10.86 -10.00 -5.84
N ASN A 101 11.02 -10.05 -7.16
CA ASN A 101 9.96 -10.33 -8.12
C ASN A 101 8.71 -9.45 -7.90
N VAL A 102 8.94 -8.16 -7.64
CA VAL A 102 7.86 -7.19 -7.40
C VAL A 102 7.39 -6.66 -8.75
N THR A 103 6.20 -7.08 -9.16
CA THR A 103 5.53 -6.62 -10.38
C THR A 103 4.46 -5.58 -10.10
N LYS A 104 3.97 -5.50 -8.85
CA LYS A 104 2.90 -4.60 -8.44
C LYS A 104 3.17 -4.01 -7.05
N LEU A 105 2.99 -2.70 -6.93
CA LEU A 105 3.04 -1.94 -5.69
C LEU A 105 1.64 -1.36 -5.44
N VAL A 106 1.08 -1.63 -4.26
CA VAL A 106 -0.26 -1.15 -3.89
C VAL A 106 -0.15 -0.28 -2.65
N VAL A 107 -0.69 0.93 -2.74
CA VAL A 107 -0.83 1.86 -1.63
C VAL A 107 -2.31 1.94 -1.27
N LEU A 108 -2.63 1.60 -0.03
CA LEU A 108 -3.99 1.65 0.50
C LEU A 108 -4.07 2.81 1.49
N GLY A 109 -5.16 3.55 1.46
CA GLY A 109 -5.44 4.53 2.50
C GLY A 109 -6.24 5.73 2.02
N ASP A 110 -6.25 6.74 2.87
CA ASP A 110 -6.98 7.98 2.72
C ASP A 110 -6.17 9.01 1.90
N SER A 111 -6.43 10.29 2.15
CA SER A 111 -5.65 11.41 1.61
C SER A 111 -4.12 11.27 1.81
N ASN A 112 -3.67 10.64 2.89
CA ASN A 112 -2.26 10.39 3.14
C ASN A 112 -1.74 9.23 2.29
N GLY A 113 -2.51 8.15 2.16
CA GLY A 113 -2.25 7.07 1.21
C GLY A 113 -2.03 7.61 -0.21
N ARG A 114 -2.90 8.52 -0.66
CA ARG A 114 -2.76 9.18 -1.97
C ARG A 114 -1.45 9.96 -2.09
N ARG A 115 -1.03 10.68 -1.05
CA ARG A 115 0.26 11.42 -1.03
C ARG A 115 1.44 10.47 -1.17
N TYR A 116 1.43 9.33 -0.48
CA TYR A 116 2.48 8.31 -0.61
C TYR A 116 2.53 7.69 -2.01
N PHE A 117 1.37 7.42 -2.59
CA PHE A 117 1.30 6.97 -3.98
C PHE A 117 1.91 7.98 -4.94
N MET A 118 1.56 9.27 -4.81
CA MET A 118 2.10 10.32 -5.69
C MET A 118 3.61 10.50 -5.52
N ALA A 119 4.11 10.43 -4.29
CA ALA A 119 5.55 10.45 -4.02
C ALA A 119 6.26 9.24 -4.65
N THR A 120 5.66 8.05 -4.56
CA THR A 120 6.18 6.81 -5.16
C THR A 120 6.17 6.89 -6.68
N ARG A 121 5.08 7.36 -7.29
CA ARG A 121 4.97 7.62 -8.74
C ARG A 121 6.08 8.58 -9.18
N LYS A 122 6.24 9.71 -8.49
CA LYS A 122 7.28 10.72 -8.80
C LYS A 122 8.69 10.13 -8.70
N LEU A 123 8.94 9.24 -7.74
CA LEU A 123 10.21 8.52 -7.63
C LEU A 123 10.43 7.59 -8.82
N LEU A 124 9.44 6.76 -9.17
CA LEU A 124 9.53 5.83 -10.31
C LEU A 124 9.70 6.59 -11.64
N GLN A 125 9.02 7.73 -11.81
CA GLN A 125 9.13 8.59 -12.99
C GLN A 125 10.55 9.13 -13.25
N LYS A 126 11.42 9.21 -12.23
CA LYS A 126 12.83 9.55 -12.43
C LYS A 126 13.58 8.51 -13.26
N PHE A 127 13.04 7.29 -13.34
CA PHE A 127 13.74 6.12 -13.84
C PHE A 127 12.97 5.38 -14.95
N MET A 128 11.64 5.49 -14.97
CA MET A 128 10.72 4.75 -15.81
C MET A 128 9.69 5.69 -16.43
N ASN A 129 9.13 5.33 -17.59
CA ASN A 129 8.00 6.05 -18.17
C ASN A 129 6.70 5.52 -17.52
N CYS A 130 5.96 6.39 -16.84
CA CYS A 130 4.73 6.03 -16.14
C CYS A 130 3.51 6.62 -16.84
N ARG A 131 2.57 5.76 -17.22
CA ARG A 131 1.28 6.14 -17.83
C ARG A 131 0.11 5.73 -16.94
N ASP A 132 -0.92 6.55 -16.90
CA ASP A 132 -2.17 6.21 -16.23
C ASP A 132 -2.88 5.07 -16.97
N ILE A 133 -3.40 4.10 -16.22
CA ILE A 133 -4.09 2.90 -16.75
C ILE A 133 -5.59 3.01 -16.50
N LYS A 134 -5.96 3.36 -15.27
CA LYS A 134 -7.34 3.59 -14.86
C LYS A 134 -7.38 4.50 -13.64
N THR A 135 -8.46 5.26 -13.54
CA THR A 135 -8.79 6.15 -12.42
C THR A 135 -10.28 6.02 -12.19
N GLU A 136 -10.72 6.00 -10.94
CA GLU A 136 -12.15 6.02 -10.62
C GLU A 136 -12.82 7.28 -11.17
N ILE A 137 -14.07 7.13 -11.63
CA ILE A 137 -14.92 8.25 -12.02
C ILE A 137 -15.91 8.51 -10.90
N GLY A 138 -15.93 9.73 -10.38
CA GLY A 138 -16.78 10.12 -9.26
C GLY A 138 -16.06 10.07 -7.92
N VAL A 139 -16.68 10.66 -6.91
CA VAL A 139 -16.05 10.95 -5.61
C VAL A 139 -16.85 10.34 -4.46
N SER A 140 -18.17 10.39 -4.54
CA SER A 140 -19.06 9.99 -3.45
C SER A 140 -19.25 8.48 -3.31
N LYS A 141 -18.89 7.68 -4.32
CA LYS A 141 -18.98 6.21 -4.30
C LYS A 141 -17.81 5.59 -5.04
N PRO A 142 -17.34 4.41 -4.64
CA PRO A 142 -16.43 3.61 -5.45
C PRO A 142 -16.96 3.35 -6.86
N ASP A 143 -16.09 3.41 -7.85
CA ASP A 143 -16.43 3.10 -9.23
C ASP A 143 -16.28 1.59 -9.47
N VAL A 144 -17.40 0.87 -9.58
CA VAL A 144 -17.40 -0.58 -9.84
C VAL A 144 -16.59 -0.92 -11.09
N ASN A 145 -16.63 -0.08 -12.13
CA ASN A 145 -15.89 -0.33 -13.37
C ASN A 145 -14.38 -0.27 -13.16
N TYR A 146 -13.90 0.52 -12.20
CA TYR A 146 -12.49 0.53 -11.84
C TYR A 146 -12.02 -0.85 -11.36
N PHE A 147 -12.82 -1.51 -10.52
CA PHE A 147 -12.45 -2.82 -9.94
C PHE A 147 -12.69 -3.99 -10.89
N THR A 148 -13.66 -3.91 -11.80
CA THR A 148 -13.98 -5.00 -12.72
C THR A 148 -13.17 -4.96 -14.02
N LYS A 149 -12.76 -3.76 -14.49
CA LYS A 149 -12.07 -3.59 -15.78
C LYS A 149 -10.78 -4.42 -15.86
N GLY A 150 -10.76 -5.35 -16.83
CA GLY A 150 -9.62 -6.23 -17.09
C GLY A 150 -9.44 -7.32 -16.03
N THR A 151 -10.47 -7.60 -15.22
CA THR A 151 -10.45 -8.64 -14.19
C THR A 151 -11.53 -9.69 -14.45
N LYS A 152 -11.53 -10.75 -13.63
CA LYS A 152 -12.61 -11.76 -13.63
C LYS A 152 -13.76 -11.41 -12.68
N LEU A 153 -13.74 -10.23 -12.05
CA LEU A 153 -14.81 -9.80 -11.15
C LEU A 153 -16.03 -9.36 -11.95
N ASN A 154 -17.21 -9.80 -11.51
CA ASN A 154 -18.47 -9.39 -12.09
C ASN A 154 -19.00 -8.15 -11.37
N ALA A 155 -19.46 -7.14 -12.13
CA ALA A 155 -20.00 -5.90 -11.59
C ALA A 155 -21.28 -6.13 -10.77
N SER A 156 -22.09 -7.14 -11.13
CA SER A 156 -23.31 -7.48 -10.39
C SER A 156 -23.07 -7.95 -8.97
N ASP A 157 -21.85 -8.41 -8.68
CA ASP A 157 -21.51 -9.02 -7.41
C ASP A 157 -20.97 -7.99 -6.40
N ILE A 158 -20.68 -6.78 -6.86
CA ILE A 158 -20.06 -5.71 -6.08
C ILE A 158 -21.14 -4.70 -5.70
N VAL A 159 -21.31 -4.49 -4.39
CA VAL A 159 -22.22 -3.49 -3.84
C VAL A 159 -21.39 -2.32 -3.33
N VAL A 160 -21.71 -1.11 -3.81
CA VAL A 160 -21.01 0.12 -3.45
C VAL A 160 -21.85 1.02 -2.56
N HIS A 161 -21.24 1.50 -1.49
CA HIS A 161 -21.81 2.43 -0.54
C HIS A 161 -21.17 3.81 -0.68
N HIS A 162 -21.71 4.80 0.05
CA HIS A 162 -21.18 6.16 0.03
C HIS A 162 -19.79 6.19 0.71
N ARG A 163 -18.86 6.97 0.16
CA ARG A 163 -17.56 7.29 0.76
C ARG A 163 -17.61 8.56 1.58
N ASP A 164 -17.00 8.59 2.75
CA ASP A 164 -16.94 9.83 3.54
C ASP A 164 -15.84 10.79 3.00
N CYS A 165 -14.92 10.29 2.17
CA CYS A 165 -13.85 11.07 1.60
C CYS A 165 -14.18 11.69 0.22
N GLY A 166 -14.43 13.01 0.23
CA GLY A 166 -14.67 13.85 -0.95
C GLY A 166 -13.49 14.04 -1.94
N GLY A 167 -12.40 13.26 -1.84
CA GLY A 167 -11.23 13.39 -2.72
C GLY A 167 -10.39 12.12 -2.86
N CYS A 168 -10.88 11.00 -2.33
CA CYS A 168 -10.20 9.72 -2.35
C CYS A 168 -10.65 8.95 -3.59
N ILE A 169 -9.95 9.18 -4.70
CA ILE A 169 -10.13 8.46 -5.97
C ILE A 169 -8.98 7.49 -6.19
N SER A 170 -9.31 6.21 -6.40
CA SER A 170 -8.34 5.16 -6.71
C SER A 170 -7.79 5.37 -8.11
N MET A 171 -6.52 5.02 -8.30
CA MET A 171 -5.82 5.20 -9.57
C MET A 171 -4.70 4.18 -9.74
N ALA A 172 -4.54 3.67 -10.96
CA ALA A 172 -3.50 2.72 -11.31
C ALA A 172 -2.64 3.32 -12.44
N VAL A 173 -1.33 3.21 -12.27
CA VAL A 173 -0.33 3.64 -13.25
C VAL A 173 0.60 2.47 -13.56
N LYS A 174 1.02 2.39 -14.82
CA LYS A 174 1.99 1.40 -15.29
C LYS A 174 3.29 2.13 -15.61
N CYS A 175 4.34 1.78 -14.88
CA CYS A 175 5.68 2.33 -15.04
C CYS A 175 6.56 1.31 -15.76
N ARG A 176 7.14 1.68 -16.90
CA ARG A 176 7.95 0.78 -17.74
C ARG A 176 9.28 1.41 -18.12
N ASP A 177 10.35 0.62 -18.10
CA ASP A 177 11.61 0.89 -18.79
C ASP A 177 11.90 -0.19 -19.85
N LYS A 178 13.10 -0.20 -20.44
CA LYS A 178 13.46 -1.18 -21.48
C LYS A 178 13.48 -2.62 -20.97
N THR A 179 13.63 -2.83 -19.66
CA THR A 179 13.95 -4.12 -19.04
C THR A 179 12.91 -4.59 -18.03
N SER A 180 12.05 -3.69 -17.55
CA SER A 180 11.16 -3.93 -16.43
C SER A 180 9.86 -3.14 -16.55
N GLU A 181 8.79 -3.71 -16.00
CA GLU A 181 7.47 -3.11 -15.88
C GLU A 181 6.96 -3.31 -14.45
N ILE A 182 6.36 -2.27 -13.89
CA ILE A 182 5.81 -2.26 -12.54
C ILE A 182 4.48 -1.54 -12.56
N ASP A 183 3.46 -2.20 -12.03
CA ASP A 183 2.17 -1.61 -11.75
C ASP A 183 2.21 -0.92 -10.39
N LEU A 184 1.81 0.35 -10.34
CA LEU A 184 1.64 1.09 -9.11
C LEU A 184 0.16 1.49 -8.99
N GLU A 185 -0.47 1.12 -7.90
CA GLU A 185 -1.89 1.33 -7.68
C GLU A 185 -2.14 1.99 -6.33
N TYR A 186 -2.97 3.03 -6.32
CA TYR A 186 -3.56 3.59 -5.12
C TYR A 186 -5.02 3.17 -5.06
N ILE A 187 -5.41 2.58 -3.93
CA ILE A 187 -6.79 2.24 -3.65
C ILE A 187 -7.23 3.08 -2.46
N ALA A 188 -8.22 3.94 -2.72
CA ALA A 188 -8.84 4.77 -1.72
C ALA A 188 -9.53 3.91 -0.66
N MET A 189 -9.24 4.19 0.61
CA MET A 189 -9.83 3.54 1.77
C MET A 189 -9.70 4.46 2.98
N GLU A 190 -10.80 4.91 3.55
CA GLU A 190 -10.76 5.90 4.64
C GLU A 190 -10.59 5.24 6.00
N PHE A 191 -11.36 4.18 6.27
CA PHE A 191 -11.42 3.54 7.57
C PHE A 191 -10.93 2.09 7.55
N TYR A 192 -10.59 1.58 8.73
CA TYR A 192 -10.43 0.14 8.95
C TYR A 192 -11.81 -0.50 9.11
N MET A 193 -12.03 -1.68 8.52
CA MET A 193 -13.34 -2.34 8.43
C MET A 193 -14.40 -1.46 7.75
N ASP A 194 -14.00 -0.84 6.65
CA ASP A 194 -14.86 0.03 5.85
C ASP A 194 -15.89 -0.84 5.10
N THR A 195 -17.11 -0.34 4.91
CA THR A 195 -18.18 -1.03 4.15
C THR A 195 -18.46 -0.36 2.82
N GLU A 196 -17.63 0.60 2.37
CA GLU A 196 -17.73 1.28 1.07
C GLU A 196 -17.88 0.31 -0.12
N ILE A 197 -17.21 -0.84 -0.06
CA ILE A 197 -17.42 -1.94 -0.99
C ILE A 197 -17.69 -3.22 -0.21
N THR A 198 -18.77 -3.90 -0.57
CA THR A 198 -19.07 -5.26 -0.15
C THR A 198 -19.36 -6.12 -1.38
N THR A 199 -19.41 -7.43 -1.20
CA THR A 199 -19.85 -8.34 -2.26
C THR A 199 -21.03 -9.16 -1.81
N VAL A 200 -21.81 -9.69 -2.76
CA VAL A 200 -23.00 -10.52 -2.47
C VAL A 200 -22.80 -11.98 -2.88
N ARG A 201 -21.55 -12.47 -2.95
CA ARG A 201 -21.23 -13.82 -3.44
C ARG A 201 -21.38 -14.86 -2.33
N ASN A 202 -22.51 -15.55 -2.34
CA ASN A 202 -22.91 -16.51 -1.33
C ASN A 202 -23.32 -17.85 -1.96
N ARG A 203 -22.54 -18.89 -1.66
CA ARG A 203 -22.84 -20.27 -2.05
C ARG A 203 -24.25 -20.71 -1.67
N TRP A 204 -24.73 -20.31 -0.49
CA TRP A 204 -26.05 -20.68 0.03
C TRP A 204 -27.19 -20.03 -0.77
N GLN A 205 -26.91 -18.93 -1.47
CA GLN A 205 -27.86 -18.25 -2.34
C GLN A 205 -27.72 -18.69 -3.81
N ASN A 206 -26.90 -19.72 -4.10
CA ASN A 206 -26.63 -20.26 -5.43
C ASN A 206 -26.14 -19.21 -6.46
N ASN A 207 -25.56 -18.10 -6.00
CA ASN A 207 -25.09 -17.03 -6.88
C ASN A 207 -23.57 -17.09 -7.16
N CYS A 208 -22.87 -18.10 -6.63
CA CYS A 208 -21.52 -18.44 -7.04
C CYS A 208 -21.28 -19.95 -6.99
N HIS A 209 -20.44 -20.44 -7.92
CA HIS A 209 -20.08 -21.86 -7.99
C HIS A 209 -18.73 -22.09 -7.27
N PRO A 210 -18.60 -23.12 -6.41
CA PRO A 210 -17.38 -23.39 -5.65
C PRO A 210 -16.21 -23.95 -6.49
N SER A 211 -16.34 -24.02 -7.81
CA SER A 211 -15.24 -24.45 -8.68
C SER A 211 -14.05 -23.49 -8.58
N LYS A 212 -12.85 -24.03 -8.76
CA LYS A 212 -11.51 -23.49 -8.41
C LYS A 212 -11.10 -22.15 -9.05
N GLU A 213 -12.00 -21.38 -9.63
CA GLU A 213 -11.66 -20.14 -10.33
C GLU A 213 -11.81 -18.95 -9.39
N ALA A 214 -10.76 -18.13 -9.32
CA ALA A 214 -10.79 -16.88 -8.56
C ALA A 214 -11.79 -15.90 -9.19
N PRO A 215 -12.56 -15.16 -8.36
CA PRO A 215 -12.39 -15.03 -6.91
C PRO A 215 -13.21 -16.09 -6.14
N LEU A 216 -12.71 -16.52 -4.98
CA LEU A 216 -13.38 -17.52 -4.13
C LEU A 216 -14.87 -17.17 -3.90
N CYS A 217 -15.74 -18.19 -3.89
CA CYS A 217 -17.17 -18.06 -3.60
C CYS A 217 -17.40 -17.76 -2.11
N ARG A 218 -17.06 -16.51 -1.73
CA ARG A 218 -17.13 -15.95 -0.38
C ARG A 218 -17.61 -14.51 -0.48
N GLN A 219 -18.49 -14.15 0.45
CA GLN A 219 -18.96 -12.80 0.66
C GLN A 219 -17.91 -11.99 1.41
N SER A 220 -17.64 -10.78 0.90
CA SER A 220 -16.84 -9.78 1.59
C SER A 220 -17.77 -8.76 2.23
N ASN A 221 -17.75 -8.67 3.56
CA ASN A 221 -18.57 -7.74 4.34
C ASN A 221 -17.86 -6.42 4.59
N THR A 222 -16.56 -6.36 4.32
CA THR A 222 -15.76 -5.13 4.37
C THR A 222 -14.97 -4.93 3.08
N TYR A 223 -14.60 -3.69 2.85
CA TYR A 223 -13.79 -3.28 1.73
C TYR A 223 -12.40 -3.92 1.78
N GLN A 224 -11.83 -4.11 2.97
CA GLN A 224 -10.57 -4.83 3.14
C GLN A 224 -10.70 -6.30 2.74
N GLU A 225 -11.77 -6.98 3.15
CA GLU A 225 -12.03 -8.36 2.71
C GLU A 225 -12.12 -8.44 1.19
N PHE A 226 -12.83 -7.50 0.55
CA PHE A 226 -12.92 -7.42 -0.91
C PHE A 226 -11.55 -7.19 -1.55
N ILE A 227 -10.78 -6.21 -1.08
CA ILE A 227 -9.47 -5.85 -1.67
C ILE A 227 -8.48 -7.01 -1.56
N PHE A 228 -8.32 -7.61 -0.38
CA PHE A 228 -7.32 -8.65 -0.18
C PHE A 228 -7.79 -10.04 -0.62
N GLY A 229 -9.06 -10.35 -0.41
CA GLY A 229 -9.63 -11.67 -0.68
C GLY A 229 -10.11 -11.86 -2.11
N GLU A 230 -10.36 -10.78 -2.86
CA GLU A 230 -10.93 -10.87 -4.21
C GLU A 230 -10.09 -10.09 -5.22
N TYR A 231 -10.00 -8.77 -5.04
CA TYR A 231 -9.44 -7.87 -6.07
C TYR A 231 -7.93 -8.08 -6.30
N LEU A 232 -7.14 -8.07 -5.24
CA LEU A 232 -5.70 -8.27 -5.36
C LEU A 232 -5.37 -9.71 -5.75
N GLU A 233 -6.18 -10.70 -5.35
CA GLU A 233 -6.00 -12.09 -5.76
C GLU A 233 -6.10 -12.24 -7.28
N VAL A 234 -7.12 -11.64 -7.91
CA VAL A 234 -7.31 -11.73 -9.36
C VAL A 234 -6.37 -10.83 -10.16
N THR A 235 -5.90 -9.72 -9.59
CA THR A 235 -5.02 -8.78 -10.34
C THR A 235 -3.54 -9.05 -10.19
N THR A 236 -3.11 -9.91 -9.24
CA THR A 236 -1.69 -10.24 -9.03
C THR A 236 -1.29 -11.61 -9.57
N ARG A 237 -2.26 -12.48 -9.87
CA ARG A 237 -2.05 -13.83 -10.41
C ARG A 237 -2.15 -13.93 -11.93
N MET A 238 -2.35 -12.81 -12.63
CA MET A 238 -2.29 -12.73 -14.10
C MET A 238 -0.86 -12.59 -14.56
#